data_AF-A0A522Y935-F1
#
_entry.id   AF-A0A522Y935-F1
#
_cell.length_a   1.000
_cell.length_b   1.000
_cell.length_c   1.000
_cell.angle_alpha   90.00
_cell.angle_beta   90.00
_cell.angle_gamma   90.00
#
_symmetry.space_group_name_H-M   'P 1'
#
loop_
_entity.id
_entity.type
_entity.pdbx_description
1 polymer ?
#
loop_
_entity_poly.entity_id
_entity_poly.type
_entity_poly.pdbx_seq_one_letter_code
_entity_poly.pdbx_strand_id
1 'polypeptide(L)'
;MISHKRNFAGVNIDAFLFTTLLPSSPKILFNVESGDYGTIATKKCGCPYDALGFDIHISNIRSFEKLTAESMTFYGDEIANIIENVLPSKFGGSYLDYQFVEEEDENGITHLSIFVNPDMGEIDENNIIATVLSELRKGGDSQRVMAEVWCKTKSIIIKRNKPVFTKSGKLSPLHIKGGRRNGDS
;
A
#
# COMPACT_ATOMS: atom_id res chain seq x y z
N MET A 1 11.26 7.66 -18.50
CA MET A 1 10.21 7.29 -17.54
C MET A 1 9.26 8.46 -17.44
N ILE A 2 7.96 8.21 -17.44
CA ILE A 2 6.93 9.25 -17.34
C ILE A 2 5.87 8.81 -16.33
N SER A 3 5.09 9.76 -15.81
CA SER A 3 3.93 9.48 -14.96
C SER A 3 2.62 9.56 -15.76
N HIS A 4 1.68 8.67 -15.47
CA HIS A 4 0.35 8.65 -16.06
C HIS A 4 -0.72 8.58 -14.96
N LYS A 5 -1.76 9.43 -15.07
CA LYS A 5 -2.88 9.42 -14.13
C LYS A 5 -3.73 8.18 -14.34
N ARG A 6 -3.78 7.33 -13.32
CA ARG A 6 -4.57 6.10 -13.31
C ARG A 6 -5.59 6.14 -12.17
N ASN A 7 -6.80 5.67 -12.43
CA ASN A 7 -7.75 5.39 -11.35
C ASN A 7 -7.52 3.96 -10.84
N PHE A 8 -7.22 3.81 -9.55
CA PHE A 8 -7.06 2.53 -8.89
C PHE A 8 -7.83 2.54 -7.57
N ALA A 9 -8.73 1.58 -7.36
CA ALA A 9 -9.59 1.49 -6.18
C ALA A 9 -10.30 2.81 -5.80
N GLY A 10 -10.66 3.64 -6.79
CA GLY A 10 -11.34 4.93 -6.56
C GLY A 10 -10.42 6.11 -6.21
N VAL A 11 -9.10 5.92 -6.21
CA VAL A 11 -8.08 6.96 -6.02
C VAL A 11 -7.35 7.20 -7.34
N ASN A 12 -7.04 8.47 -7.65
CA ASN A 12 -6.18 8.80 -8.78
C ASN A 12 -4.72 8.81 -8.32
N ILE A 13 -3.89 8.00 -8.98
CA ILE A 13 -2.45 7.87 -8.72
C ILE A 13 -1.66 8.26 -9.98
N ASP A 14 -0.41 8.69 -9.78
CA ASP A 14 0.53 9.01 -10.86
C ASP A 14 1.45 7.80 -11.11
N ALA A 15 0.95 6.82 -11.86
CA ALA A 15 1.63 5.54 -12.13
C ALA A 15 2.85 5.74 -13.05
N PHE A 16 3.94 5.01 -12.78
CA PHE A 16 5.16 5.08 -13.56
C PHE A 16 5.10 4.20 -14.80
N LEU A 17 5.45 4.80 -15.93
CA LEU A 17 5.61 4.11 -17.21
C LEU A 17 7.08 4.12 -17.63
N PHE A 18 7.55 2.93 -17.98
CA PHE A 18 8.89 2.69 -18.49
C PHE A 18 8.90 2.55 -20.01
N THR A 19 9.89 3.20 -20.62
CA THR A 19 10.21 3.05 -22.04
C THR A 19 11.71 2.82 -22.16
N THR A 20 12.09 1.75 -22.83
CA THR A 20 13.48 1.43 -23.19
C THR A 20 13.58 1.23 -24.69
N LEU A 21 14.31 2.13 -25.35
CA LEU A 21 14.62 2.08 -26.79
C LEU A 21 16.11 1.82 -27.05
N LEU A 22 16.86 1.46 -26.01
CA LEU A 22 18.30 1.19 -26.11
C LEU A 22 18.53 -0.09 -26.93
N PRO A 23 19.34 -0.04 -28.00
CA PRO A 23 19.66 -1.23 -28.80
C PRO A 23 20.35 -2.35 -28.01
N SER A 24 21.02 -1.99 -26.91
CA SER A 24 21.70 -2.93 -26.01
C SER A 24 20.79 -3.52 -24.93
N SER A 25 19.54 -3.07 -24.80
CA SER A 25 18.59 -3.63 -23.85
C SER A 25 18.04 -4.96 -24.38
N PRO A 26 18.00 -6.05 -23.58
CA PRO A 26 17.42 -7.31 -24.02
C PRO A 26 15.89 -7.25 -24.22
N LYS A 27 15.24 -6.16 -23.78
CA LYS A 27 13.80 -5.92 -23.92
C LYS A 27 13.52 -4.49 -24.37
N ILE A 28 12.65 -4.35 -25.36
CA ILE A 28 12.02 -3.08 -25.75
C ILE A 28 10.76 -2.94 -24.90
N LEU A 29 10.72 -1.89 -24.08
CA LEU A 29 9.53 -1.52 -23.32
C LEU A 29 8.98 -0.23 -23.92
N PHE A 30 7.67 -0.16 -24.11
CA PHE A 30 7.01 1.06 -24.57
C PHE A 30 5.81 1.34 -23.68
N ASN A 31 5.90 2.41 -22.88
CA ASN A 31 4.88 2.81 -21.91
C ASN A 31 4.40 1.65 -21.03
N VAL A 32 5.33 0.78 -20.62
CA VAL A 32 5.03 -0.36 -19.77
C VAL A 32 4.86 0.14 -18.34
N GLU A 33 3.71 -0.11 -17.76
CA GLU A 33 3.41 0.26 -16.38
C GLU A 33 4.17 -0.65 -15.40
N SER A 34 4.73 -0.05 -14.35
CA SER A 34 5.55 -0.79 -13.39
C SER A 34 4.76 -1.41 -12.23
N GLY A 35 3.52 -0.98 -12.05
CA GLY A 35 2.75 -1.22 -10.82
C GLY A 35 3.13 -0.27 -9.68
N ASP A 36 4.01 0.71 -9.91
CA ASP A 36 4.42 1.72 -8.93
C ASP A 36 3.95 3.12 -9.32
N TYR A 37 3.84 3.99 -8.34
CA TYR A 37 3.46 5.40 -8.47
C TYR A 37 4.27 6.24 -7.49
N GLY A 38 4.38 7.54 -7.77
CA GLY A 38 5.10 8.45 -6.89
C GLY A 38 5.32 9.81 -7.55
N THR A 39 6.20 10.61 -6.95
CA THR A 39 6.49 11.97 -7.41
C THR A 39 7.77 11.97 -8.24
N ILE A 40 7.69 12.48 -9.48
CA ILE A 40 8.85 12.77 -10.33
C ILE A 40 9.02 14.29 -10.36
N ALA A 41 10.22 14.77 -10.03
CA ALA A 41 10.55 16.19 -10.09
C ALA A 41 11.95 16.39 -10.65
N THR A 42 12.14 17.48 -11.41
CA THR A 42 13.47 17.96 -11.76
C THR A 42 13.96 18.90 -10.68
N LYS A 43 15.09 18.58 -10.02
CA LYS A 43 15.68 19.40 -8.96
C LYS A 43 17.20 19.44 -9.07
N LYS A 44 17.77 20.59 -8.70
CA LYS A 44 19.21 20.76 -8.49
C LYS A 44 19.51 20.60 -7.00
N CYS A 45 19.96 19.41 -6.59
CA CYS A 45 20.31 19.10 -5.19
C CYS A 45 21.69 19.68 -4.78
N GLY A 46 22.54 20.07 -5.75
CA GLY A 46 23.93 20.42 -5.49
C GLY A 46 24.80 19.24 -5.04
N CYS A 47 24.28 18.02 -5.09
CA CYS A 47 24.98 16.79 -4.76
C CYS A 47 25.86 16.33 -5.95
N PRO A 48 26.87 15.47 -5.72
CA PRO A 48 27.79 15.06 -6.80
C PRO A 48 27.09 14.47 -8.04
N TYR A 49 25.94 13.82 -7.86
CA TYR A 49 25.12 13.30 -8.96
C TYR A 49 24.47 14.40 -9.80
N ASP A 50 24.09 15.53 -9.22
CA ASP A 50 23.58 16.68 -9.97
C ASP A 50 24.66 17.33 -10.84
N ALA A 51 25.90 17.39 -10.34
CA ALA A 51 27.04 17.82 -11.16
C ALA A 51 27.30 16.89 -12.36
N LEU A 52 26.86 15.63 -12.29
CA LEU A 52 26.91 14.66 -13.37
C LEU A 52 25.66 14.68 -14.26
N GLY A 53 24.70 15.59 -14.02
CA GLY A 53 23.48 15.74 -14.80
C GLY A 53 22.31 14.87 -14.35
N PHE A 54 22.42 14.18 -13.20
CA PHE A 54 21.29 13.43 -12.63
C PHE A 54 20.40 14.37 -11.81
N ASP A 55 19.50 15.08 -12.49
CA ASP A 55 18.56 16.04 -11.87
C ASP A 55 17.10 15.55 -11.81
N ILE A 56 16.84 14.32 -12.24
CA ILE A 56 15.53 13.67 -12.04
C ILE A 56 15.52 13.01 -10.66
N HIS A 57 14.62 13.48 -9.81
CA HIS A 57 14.36 12.93 -8.49
C HIS A 57 13.02 12.19 -8.50
N ILE A 58 13.06 10.95 -8.03
CA ILE A 58 11.87 10.13 -7.79
C ILE A 58 11.74 9.94 -6.29
N SER A 59 10.57 10.25 -5.74
CA SER A 59 10.30 10.20 -4.29
C SER A 59 8.87 9.75 -4.01
N ASN A 60 8.58 9.38 -2.77
CA ASN A 60 7.27 8.86 -2.35
C ASN A 60 6.80 7.70 -3.22
N ILE A 61 7.73 6.79 -3.56
CA ILE A 61 7.47 5.63 -4.41
C ILE A 61 6.64 4.61 -3.63
N ARG A 62 5.51 4.22 -4.19
CA ARG A 62 4.59 3.23 -3.64
C ARG A 62 4.10 2.32 -4.75
N SER A 63 3.71 1.11 -4.41
CA SER A 63 3.14 0.18 -5.38
C SER A 63 1.62 0.07 -5.19
N PHE A 64 0.88 0.02 -6.29
CA PHE A 64 -0.58 -0.15 -6.28
C PHE A 64 -1.00 -1.54 -6.75
N GLU A 65 -0.14 -2.27 -7.46
CA GLU A 65 -0.38 -3.68 -7.79
C GLU A 65 0.14 -4.64 -6.72
N LYS A 66 1.13 -4.21 -5.92
CA LYS A 66 1.81 -5.06 -4.93
C LYS A 66 2.10 -4.27 -3.66
N LEU A 67 1.28 -4.38 -2.63
CA LEU A 67 1.57 -3.66 -1.38
C LEU A 67 2.91 -4.14 -0.79
N THR A 68 3.91 -3.26 -0.76
CA THR A 68 5.28 -3.55 -0.29
C THR A 68 5.52 -2.91 1.08
N ALA A 69 4.63 -3.15 2.04
CA ALA A 69 4.98 -2.90 3.44
C ALA A 69 6.01 -3.96 3.86
N GLU A 70 7.20 -3.52 4.29
CA GLU A 70 8.27 -4.41 4.80
C GLU A 70 8.65 -5.59 3.88
N SER A 71 8.76 -5.36 2.56
CA SER A 71 9.15 -6.39 1.57
C SER A 71 8.12 -7.50 1.32
N MET A 72 6.82 -7.18 1.32
CA MET A 72 5.75 -8.12 0.94
C MET A 72 5.13 -7.80 -0.43
N THR A 73 4.36 -8.74 -1.00
CA THR A 73 3.52 -8.51 -2.18
C THR A 73 2.16 -9.09 -1.87
N PHE A 74 1.15 -8.22 -1.74
CA PHE A 74 -0.25 -8.62 -1.57
C PHE A 74 -0.99 -8.49 -2.90
N TYR A 75 -1.91 -9.41 -3.16
CA TYR A 75 -2.86 -9.28 -4.26
C TYR A 75 -4.13 -8.62 -3.73
N GLY A 76 -4.64 -7.61 -4.44
CA GLY A 76 -5.79 -6.81 -3.99
C GLY A 76 -7.03 -7.65 -3.65
N ASP A 77 -7.23 -8.76 -4.35
CA ASP A 77 -8.36 -9.68 -4.15
C ASP A 77 -8.29 -10.42 -2.80
N GLU A 78 -7.10 -10.74 -2.31
CA GLU A 78 -6.93 -11.40 -1.00
C GLU A 78 -7.30 -10.45 0.13
N ILE A 79 -6.86 -9.19 0.04
CA ILE A 79 -7.20 -8.12 0.99
C ILE A 79 -8.70 -7.85 0.98
N ALA A 80 -9.28 -7.71 -0.22
CA ALA A 80 -10.72 -7.50 -0.38
C ALA A 80 -11.51 -8.64 0.26
N ASN A 81 -11.15 -9.90 0.01
CA ASN A 81 -11.84 -11.04 0.60
C ASN A 81 -11.77 -11.07 2.14
N ILE A 82 -10.62 -10.70 2.73
CA ILE A 82 -10.48 -10.64 4.19
C ILE A 82 -11.44 -9.61 4.79
N ILE A 83 -11.49 -8.40 4.21
CA ILE A 83 -12.33 -7.29 4.70
C ILE A 83 -13.81 -7.51 4.43
N GLU A 84 -14.15 -8.01 3.24
CA GLU A 84 -15.53 -8.10 2.79
C GLU A 84 -16.24 -9.35 3.33
N ASN A 85 -15.50 -10.45 3.53
CA ASN A 85 -16.09 -11.75 3.86
C ASN A 85 -15.57 -12.31 5.18
N VAL A 86 -14.24 -12.44 5.35
CA VAL A 86 -13.68 -13.20 6.48
C VAL A 86 -13.91 -12.51 7.81
N LEU A 87 -13.56 -11.23 7.94
CA LEU A 87 -13.72 -10.51 9.20
C LEU A 87 -15.20 -10.34 9.58
N PRO A 88 -16.10 -9.90 8.68
CA PRO A 88 -17.53 -9.81 9.00
C PRO A 88 -18.13 -11.15 9.41
N SER A 89 -17.78 -12.24 8.72
CA SER A 89 -18.30 -13.57 9.03
C SER A 89 -17.84 -14.09 10.40
N LYS A 90 -16.67 -13.69 10.88
CA LYS A 90 -16.07 -14.23 12.11
C LYS A 90 -16.26 -13.34 13.34
N PHE A 91 -16.29 -12.02 13.14
CA PHE A 91 -16.32 -11.03 14.22
C PHE A 91 -17.60 -10.17 14.19
N GLY A 92 -18.49 -10.38 13.20
CA GLY A 92 -19.71 -9.61 13.03
C GLY A 92 -19.49 -8.29 12.29
N GLY A 93 -20.53 -7.46 12.23
CA GLY A 93 -20.51 -6.23 11.45
C GLY A 93 -20.63 -6.47 9.96
N SER A 94 -20.20 -5.50 9.16
CA SER A 94 -20.24 -5.51 7.71
C SER A 94 -18.85 -5.20 7.13
N TYR A 95 -18.71 -5.32 5.81
CA TYR A 95 -17.51 -4.88 5.10
C TYR A 95 -17.20 -3.38 5.32
N LEU A 96 -18.17 -2.59 5.81
CA LEU A 96 -18.00 -1.18 6.14
C LEU A 96 -17.40 -0.93 7.53
N ASP A 97 -17.18 -1.98 8.32
CA ASP A 97 -16.69 -1.89 9.69
C ASP A 97 -15.21 -2.24 9.82
N TYR A 98 -14.60 -2.74 8.74
CA TYR A 98 -13.20 -3.12 8.69
C TYR A 98 -12.50 -2.45 7.51
N GLN A 99 -11.24 -2.08 7.70
CA GLN A 99 -10.42 -1.55 6.61
C GLN A 99 -8.94 -1.73 6.90
N PHE A 100 -8.16 -2.17 5.90
CA PHE A 100 -6.71 -2.07 5.97
C PHE A 100 -6.27 -0.64 5.69
N VAL A 101 -5.34 -0.13 6.49
CA VAL A 101 -4.77 1.19 6.33
C VAL A 101 -3.25 1.10 6.35
N GLU A 102 -2.63 1.51 5.25
CA GLU A 102 -1.19 1.73 5.21
C GLU A 102 -0.90 3.12 5.78
N GLU A 103 -0.11 3.18 6.85
CA GLU A 103 0.25 4.41 7.56
C GLU A 103 1.77 4.52 7.67
N GLU A 104 2.28 5.70 7.33
CA GLU A 104 3.69 6.04 7.48
C GLU A 104 3.90 6.73 8.83
N ASP A 105 4.84 6.26 9.63
CA ASP A 105 5.19 6.89 10.91
C ASP A 105 6.10 8.12 10.73
N GLU A 106 6.45 8.78 11.84
CA GLU A 106 7.30 9.98 11.83
C GLU A 106 8.71 9.74 11.28
N ASN A 107 9.18 8.50 11.25
CA ASN A 107 10.49 8.11 10.71
C ASN A 107 10.41 7.68 9.23
N GLY A 108 9.23 7.77 8.60
CA GLY A 108 9.03 7.30 7.24
C GLY A 108 8.87 5.78 7.12
N ILE A 109 8.66 5.07 8.24
CA ILE A 109 8.45 3.63 8.24
C ILE A 109 6.97 3.36 8.00
N THR A 110 6.69 2.54 7.00
CA THR A 110 5.34 2.11 6.66
C THR A 110 4.88 0.96 7.54
N HIS A 111 3.74 1.13 8.21
CA HIS A 111 3.05 0.12 9.01
C HIS A 111 1.69 -0.20 8.41
N LEU A 112 1.25 -1.46 8.54
CA LEU A 112 -0.11 -1.85 8.16
C LEU A 112 -1.00 -1.87 9.42
N SER A 113 -2.06 -1.08 9.40
CA SER A 113 -3.09 -1.09 10.44
C SER A 113 -4.39 -1.71 9.93
N ILE A 114 -5.17 -2.31 10.82
CA ILE A 114 -6.56 -2.70 10.54
C ILE A 114 -7.45 -1.79 11.38
N PHE A 115 -8.24 -0.98 10.70
CA PHE A 115 -9.27 -0.18 11.33
C PHE A 115 -10.48 -1.06 11.60
N VAL A 116 -10.94 -1.03 12.84
CA VAL A 116 -12.17 -1.70 13.28
C VAL A 116 -13.09 -0.63 13.83
N ASN A 117 -14.29 -0.54 13.28
CA ASN A 117 -15.27 0.46 13.67
C ASN A 117 -15.57 0.36 15.18
N PRO A 118 -15.38 1.45 15.97
CA PRO A 118 -15.63 1.42 17.41
C PRO A 118 -17.03 0.94 17.80
N ASP A 119 -18.02 1.17 16.94
CA ASP A 119 -19.44 0.83 17.16
C ASP A 119 -19.68 -0.69 17.23
N MET A 120 -18.68 -1.50 16.86
CA MET A 120 -18.71 -2.96 16.97
C MET A 120 -18.62 -3.53 18.39
N GLY A 121 -18.42 -2.68 19.40
CA GLY A 121 -18.27 -3.13 20.79
C GLY A 121 -16.93 -3.83 21.05
N GLU A 122 -16.87 -4.61 22.13
CA GLU A 122 -15.65 -5.35 22.51
C GLU A 122 -15.33 -6.44 21.50
N ILE A 123 -14.11 -6.40 20.98
CA ILE A 123 -13.57 -7.36 20.01
C ILE A 123 -12.19 -7.77 20.49
N ASP A 124 -11.90 -9.07 20.40
CA ASP A 124 -10.56 -9.59 20.63
C ASP A 124 -9.64 -9.24 19.45
N GLU A 125 -8.89 -8.15 19.62
CA GLU A 125 -7.95 -7.63 18.63
C GLU A 125 -6.86 -8.65 18.27
N ASN A 126 -6.41 -9.48 19.23
CA ASN A 126 -5.40 -10.51 18.96
C ASN A 126 -5.96 -11.61 18.06
N ASN A 127 -7.24 -11.96 18.24
CA ASN A 127 -7.92 -12.93 17.39
C ASN A 127 -8.14 -12.41 15.97
N ILE A 128 -8.41 -11.11 15.79
CA ILE A 128 -8.43 -10.49 14.46
C ILE A 128 -7.06 -10.63 13.80
N ILE A 129 -5.98 -10.22 14.48
CA ILE A 129 -4.62 -10.32 13.94
C ILE A 129 -4.30 -11.78 13.55
N ALA A 130 -4.58 -12.73 14.44
CA ALA A 130 -4.35 -14.15 14.18
C ALA A 130 -5.15 -14.66 12.97
N THR A 131 -6.39 -14.20 12.80
CA THR A 131 -7.24 -14.56 11.66
C THR A 131 -6.68 -14.01 10.36
N VAL A 132 -6.31 -12.73 10.34
CA VAL A 132 -5.74 -12.09 9.16
C VAL A 132 -4.43 -12.77 8.77
N LEU A 133 -3.52 -13.00 9.71
CA LEU A 133 -2.27 -13.71 9.44
C LEU A 133 -2.52 -15.13 8.93
N SER A 134 -3.54 -15.83 9.44
CA SER A 134 -3.93 -17.16 8.97
C SER A 134 -4.44 -17.14 7.53
N GLU A 135 -5.26 -16.17 7.15
CA GLU A 135 -5.73 -16.03 5.76
C GLU A 135 -4.58 -15.67 4.81
N LEU A 136 -3.71 -14.75 5.22
CA LEU A 136 -2.52 -14.39 4.43
C LEU A 136 -1.55 -15.57 4.23
N ARG A 137 -1.48 -16.51 5.19
CA ARG A 137 -0.69 -17.76 5.06
C ARG A 137 -1.24 -18.76 4.06
N LYS A 138 -2.49 -18.64 3.64
CA LYS A 138 -3.09 -19.56 2.66
C LYS A 138 -2.60 -19.34 1.23
N GLY A 139 -1.83 -18.27 0.99
CA GLY A 139 -1.06 -18.08 -0.24
C GLY A 139 0.04 -19.13 -0.42
N GLY A 140 0.84 -18.97 -1.48
CA GLY A 140 1.98 -19.85 -1.79
C GLY A 140 3.10 -19.87 -0.74
N ASP A 141 4.13 -20.68 -0.97
CA ASP A 141 5.21 -20.93 0.00
C ASP A 141 5.94 -19.64 0.43
N SER A 142 6.03 -18.65 -0.45
CA SER A 142 6.60 -17.32 -0.16
C SER A 142 5.77 -16.56 0.89
N GLN A 143 4.44 -16.65 0.83
CA GLN A 143 3.53 -15.98 1.75
C GLN A 143 3.58 -16.58 3.17
N ARG A 144 3.85 -17.88 3.30
CA ARG A 144 3.97 -18.56 4.60
C ARG A 144 5.16 -18.08 5.41
N VAL A 145 6.34 -17.99 4.78
CA VAL A 145 7.57 -17.50 5.42
C VAL A 145 7.41 -16.03 5.86
N MET A 146 6.73 -15.22 5.06
CA MET A 146 6.50 -13.80 5.37
C MET A 146 5.50 -13.58 6.52
N ALA A 147 4.44 -14.39 6.60
CA ALA A 147 3.51 -14.34 7.73
C ALA A 147 4.12 -14.84 9.05
N GLU A 148 5.22 -15.60 9.00
CA GLU A 148 6.02 -15.92 10.20
C GLU A 148 6.89 -14.73 10.63
N VAL A 149 7.45 -13.97 9.69
CA VAL A 149 8.18 -12.72 9.98
C VAL A 149 7.26 -11.71 10.67
N TRP A 150 6.06 -11.49 10.14
CA TRP A 150 5.06 -10.58 10.72
C TRP A 150 4.57 -10.97 12.12
N CYS A 151 4.46 -12.29 12.37
CA CYS A 151 4.13 -12.79 13.70
C CYS A 151 5.24 -12.48 14.72
N LYS A 152 6.49 -12.34 14.26
CA LYS A 152 7.65 -12.01 15.10
C LYS A 152 7.89 -10.50 15.25
N THR A 153 7.50 -9.68 14.27
CA THR A 153 7.76 -8.22 14.26
C THR A 153 6.61 -7.36 14.79
N LYS A 154 5.40 -7.91 15.01
CA LYS A 154 4.18 -7.17 15.41
C LYS A 154 3.75 -6.08 14.40
N SER A 155 3.97 -6.30 13.11
CA SER A 155 3.76 -5.28 12.07
C SER A 155 2.29 -4.95 11.75
N ILE A 156 1.32 -5.73 12.25
CA ILE A 156 -0.11 -5.41 12.13
C ILE A 156 -0.63 -4.83 13.45
N ILE A 157 -1.19 -3.62 13.38
CA ILE A 157 -1.77 -2.92 14.53
C ILE A 157 -3.29 -2.82 14.34
N ILE A 158 -4.06 -3.23 15.35
CA ILE A 158 -5.50 -2.93 15.37
C ILE A 158 -5.69 -1.49 15.86
N LYS A 159 -6.51 -0.72 15.14
CA LYS A 159 -6.92 0.63 15.55
C LYS A 159 -8.44 0.72 15.58
N ARG A 160 -8.99 1.08 16.73
CA ARG A 160 -10.42 1.34 16.92
C ARG A 160 -10.80 2.69 16.33
N ASN A 161 -10.99 2.73 15.01
CA ASN A 161 -11.28 3.92 14.22
C ASN A 161 -12.36 3.62 13.20
N LYS A 162 -13.19 4.62 12.86
CA LYS A 162 -14.13 4.51 11.75
C LYS A 162 -13.36 4.36 10.43
N PRO A 163 -13.75 3.43 9.56
CA PRO A 163 -13.13 3.30 8.25
C PRO A 163 -13.23 4.59 7.43
N VAL A 164 -12.18 4.87 6.66
CA VAL A 164 -12.02 6.10 5.88
C VAL A 164 -12.59 5.90 4.48
N PHE A 165 -13.62 6.67 4.17
CA PHE A 165 -14.22 6.70 2.84
C PHE A 165 -13.42 7.57 1.88
N THR A 166 -13.35 7.14 0.62
CA THR A 166 -12.79 7.95 -0.47
C THR A 166 -13.63 9.21 -0.70
N LYS A 167 -13.10 10.21 -1.42
CA LYS A 167 -13.83 11.44 -1.77
C LYS A 167 -15.15 11.20 -2.52
N SER A 168 -15.31 10.03 -3.15
CA SER A 168 -16.53 9.61 -3.85
C SER A 168 -17.53 8.87 -2.95
N GLY A 169 -17.25 8.73 -1.65
CA GLY A 169 -18.11 8.03 -0.69
C GLY A 169 -17.98 6.51 -0.72
N LYS A 170 -17.03 5.95 -1.48
CA LYS A 170 -16.77 4.50 -1.51
C LYS A 170 -15.76 4.10 -0.44
N LEU A 171 -15.99 2.97 0.22
CA LEU A 171 -14.98 2.35 1.08
C LEU A 171 -14.06 1.48 0.23
N SER A 172 -12.75 1.75 0.30
CA SER A 172 -11.74 0.86 -0.26
C SER A 172 -11.27 -0.10 0.84
N PRO A 173 -11.19 -1.42 0.58
CA PRO A 173 -10.65 -2.40 1.53
C PRO A 173 -9.24 -2.05 2.02
N LEU A 174 -8.47 -1.35 1.20
CA LEU A 174 -7.16 -0.77 1.52
C LEU A 174 -7.17 0.75 1.33
N HIS A 175 -6.78 1.48 2.36
CA HIS A 175 -6.59 2.93 2.32
C HIS A 175 -5.13 3.29 2.60
N ILE A 176 -4.57 4.21 1.82
CA ILE A 176 -3.19 4.68 1.99
C ILE A 176 -3.24 6.10 2.54
N LYS A 177 -2.76 6.29 3.77
CA LYS A 177 -2.58 7.65 4.32
C LYS A 177 -1.21 8.16 3.90
N GLY A 178 -1.20 9.14 3.00
CA GLY A 178 0.04 9.81 2.65
C GLY A 178 0.61 10.60 3.83
N GLY A 179 1.89 10.37 4.15
CA GLY A 179 2.71 11.29 4.93
C GLY A 179 2.62 12.72 4.38
N ARG A 180 2.61 13.69 5.31
CA ARG A 180 2.47 15.15 5.12
C ARG A 180 2.81 15.66 3.71
N ARG A 181 1.83 16.29 3.05
CA ARG A 181 2.11 17.30 2.02
C ARG A 181 2.78 18.49 2.70
N ASN A 182 4.10 18.55 2.68
CA ASN A 182 4.81 19.80 2.96
C ASN A 182 4.89 20.62 1.66
N GLY A 183 4.30 21.82 1.68
CA GLY A 183 4.68 22.93 0.81
C GLY A 183 3.60 23.45 -0.15
N ASP A 184 2.53 24.07 0.40
CA ASP A 184 1.97 25.28 -0.20
C ASP A 184 2.52 26.46 0.62
N SER A 185 3.57 27.09 0.11
CA SER A 185 4.02 28.45 0.45
C SER A 185 5.09 28.87 -0.55
#